data_AF-A0A9W9U7P0-F1
#
_entry.id   AF-A0A9W9U7P0-F1
#
_cell.length_a   1.000
_cell.length_b   1.000
_cell.length_c   1.000
_cell.angle_alpha   90.00
_cell.angle_beta   90.00
_cell.angle_gamma   90.00
#
_symmetry.space_group_name_H-M   'P 1'
#
loop_
_entity.id
_entity.type
_entity.pdbx_description
1 polymer ?
#
loop_
_entity_poly.entity_id
_entity_poly.type
_entity_poly.pdbx_seq_one_letter_code
_entity_poly.pdbx_strand_id
1 'polypeptide(L)'
;MGPAAFLWPPDRAWGAAQDNTAPCGSSAGVTNRTEFPLTNGEVSLVLQDESYNVNLAISYNNDPTSNRDFTTLVSSSNFPDLDPGHECYAVPNPASNITSGSNATLQLSYLSTFDTDQNSTFYACADITYVPLASFTTNVLCFNVSESTTPTSTSSSSTSSATSGLSGSSGSSSSSGLSGGQIAGIVVGCVVGAALAAVAMFVLWTRYQRKVQRDKVVAVRMGDWGNKSKAGDSQPSEA
;
A
#
# COMPACT_ATOMS: atom_id res chain seq x y z
N MET A 1 2.09 -9.46 1.54
CA MET A 1 1.73 -8.59 0.41
C MET A 1 2.71 -7.44 0.40
N GLY A 2 2.92 -6.82 -0.76
CA GLY A 2 3.78 -5.64 -0.88
C GLY A 2 3.08 -4.39 -0.36
N PRO A 3 3.58 -3.19 -0.70
CA PRO A 3 3.03 -1.91 -0.25
C PRO A 3 1.57 -1.71 -0.67
N ALA A 4 1.19 -2.22 -1.84
CA ALA A 4 -0.19 -2.31 -2.30
C ALA A 4 -0.48 -3.66 -2.98
N ALA A 5 -1.72 -4.12 -2.88
CA ALA A 5 -2.17 -5.37 -3.49
C ALA A 5 -3.63 -5.28 -3.93
N PHE A 6 -4.06 -6.20 -4.80
CA PHE A 6 -5.47 -6.36 -5.06
C PHE A 6 -6.12 -7.12 -3.90
N LEU A 7 -7.09 -6.50 -3.26
CA LEU A 7 -8.02 -7.21 -2.38
C LEU A 7 -9.07 -7.95 -3.21
N TRP A 8 -9.53 -7.31 -4.29
CA TRP A 8 -10.41 -7.92 -5.27
C TRP A 8 -10.20 -7.34 -6.68
N PRO A 9 -10.17 -8.17 -7.74
CA PRO A 9 -10.04 -9.63 -7.73
C PRO A 9 -8.74 -10.07 -7.05
N PRO A 10 -8.66 -11.25 -6.41
CA PRO A 10 -7.46 -11.69 -5.71
C PRO A 10 -6.24 -11.70 -6.64
N ASP A 11 -5.12 -11.19 -6.14
CA ASP A 11 -3.87 -11.19 -6.87
C ASP A 11 -3.21 -12.59 -6.90
N ARG A 12 -2.24 -12.74 -7.80
CA ARG A 12 -1.35 -13.90 -7.80
C ARG A 12 -0.56 -13.94 -6.50
N ALA A 13 -0.13 -15.15 -6.13
CA ALA A 13 0.62 -15.37 -4.89
C ALA A 13 1.80 -14.40 -4.76
N TRP A 14 1.76 -13.53 -3.75
CA TRP A 14 2.80 -12.55 -3.51
C TRP A 14 4.12 -13.20 -3.07
N GLY A 15 5.24 -12.63 -3.50
CA GLY A 15 6.58 -12.97 -3.01
C GLY A 15 7.48 -11.75 -2.93
N ALA A 16 8.06 -11.49 -1.75
CA ALA A 16 8.94 -10.34 -1.49
C ALA A 16 10.19 -10.27 -2.37
N ALA A 17 10.62 -11.41 -2.94
CA ALA A 17 11.77 -11.43 -3.85
C ALA A 17 11.36 -11.16 -5.32
N GLN A 18 10.06 -11.14 -5.61
CA GLN A 18 9.52 -11.00 -6.95
C GLN A 18 8.70 -9.74 -7.14
N ASP A 19 8.22 -9.08 -6.09
CA ASP A 19 7.30 -7.94 -6.18
C ASP A 19 7.85 -6.73 -6.95
N ASN A 20 9.16 -6.55 -7.02
CA ASN A 20 9.81 -5.58 -7.92
C ASN A 20 10.09 -6.08 -9.35
N THR A 21 9.65 -7.29 -9.70
CA THR A 21 9.88 -7.92 -11.01
C THR A 21 8.61 -7.88 -11.86
N ALA A 22 8.73 -7.23 -13.01
CA ALA A 22 7.66 -7.17 -14.01
C ALA A 22 7.36 -8.57 -14.62
N PRO A 23 6.12 -8.82 -15.09
CA PRO A 23 4.98 -7.91 -15.05
C PRO A 23 4.11 -8.04 -13.80
N CYS A 24 4.23 -9.12 -13.04
CA CYS A 24 3.22 -9.49 -12.04
C CYS A 24 3.70 -9.55 -10.60
N GLY A 25 4.98 -9.29 -10.34
CA GLY A 25 5.48 -9.26 -8.97
C GLY A 25 5.46 -10.62 -8.27
N SER A 26 5.38 -11.72 -9.03
CA SER A 26 5.10 -13.06 -8.51
C SER A 26 5.86 -14.12 -9.30
N SER A 27 6.20 -15.22 -8.62
CA SER A 27 6.72 -16.43 -9.25
C SER A 27 5.61 -17.35 -9.80
N ALA A 28 4.35 -17.06 -9.47
CA ALA A 28 3.20 -17.81 -9.94
C ALA A 28 2.78 -17.38 -11.36
N GLY A 29 2.52 -18.36 -12.21
CA GLY A 29 1.83 -18.15 -13.48
C GLY A 29 0.34 -17.84 -13.28
N VAL A 30 -0.41 -17.80 -14.39
CA VAL A 30 -1.87 -17.70 -14.35
C VAL A 30 -2.44 -18.91 -13.62
N THR A 31 -3.30 -18.67 -12.63
CA THR A 31 -3.98 -19.72 -11.88
C THR A 31 -5.49 -19.71 -12.14
N ASN A 32 -6.31 -19.68 -11.08
CA ASN A 32 -7.76 -19.58 -11.20
C ASN A 32 -8.15 -18.14 -11.52
N ARG A 33 -8.94 -17.98 -12.58
CA ARG A 33 -9.43 -16.67 -13.02
C ARG A 33 -10.70 -16.32 -12.25
N THR A 34 -10.77 -15.08 -11.79
CA THR A 34 -11.94 -14.55 -11.09
C THR A 34 -12.96 -14.05 -12.10
N GLU A 35 -14.24 -14.37 -11.90
CA GLU A 35 -15.31 -13.82 -12.72
C GLU A 35 -15.39 -12.30 -12.53
N PHE A 36 -15.33 -11.56 -13.63
CA PHE A 36 -15.32 -10.10 -13.64
C PHE A 36 -16.39 -9.58 -14.60
N PRO A 37 -17.24 -8.62 -14.20
CA PRO A 37 -18.36 -8.22 -15.03
C PRO A 37 -17.89 -7.42 -16.24
N LEU A 38 -18.53 -7.63 -17.40
CA LEU A 38 -18.30 -6.86 -18.62
C LEU A 38 -18.67 -5.38 -18.49
N THR A 39 -19.54 -5.04 -17.55
CA THR A 39 -20.01 -3.67 -17.31
C THR A 39 -20.06 -3.36 -15.83
N ASN A 40 -19.70 -2.12 -15.45
CA ASN A 40 -19.59 -1.69 -14.05
C ASN A 40 -18.63 -2.55 -13.24
N GLY A 41 -17.50 -2.93 -13.85
CA GLY A 41 -16.41 -3.60 -13.14
C GLY A 41 -15.69 -2.62 -12.21
N GLU A 42 -15.23 -3.13 -11.08
CA GLU A 42 -14.44 -2.37 -10.11
C GLU A 42 -13.28 -3.21 -9.59
N VAL A 43 -12.23 -2.58 -9.10
CA VAL A 43 -11.16 -3.26 -8.36
C VAL A 43 -11.08 -2.68 -6.96
N SER A 44 -10.85 -3.54 -5.99
CA SER A 44 -10.56 -3.15 -4.61
C SER A 44 -9.09 -3.36 -4.34
N LEU A 45 -8.42 -2.30 -3.93
CA LEU A 45 -7.01 -2.29 -3.57
C LEU A 45 -6.88 -2.16 -2.06
N VAL A 46 -5.82 -2.75 -1.53
CA VAL A 46 -5.38 -2.55 -0.15
C VAL A 46 -3.95 -2.02 -0.18
N LEU A 47 -3.70 -0.99 0.61
CA LEU A 47 -2.41 -0.33 0.75
C LEU A 47 -1.94 -0.41 2.20
N GLN A 48 -0.71 -0.86 2.39
CA GLN A 48 -0.02 -0.92 3.67
C GLN A 48 1.00 0.20 3.84
N ASP A 49 1.45 0.80 2.73
CA ASP A 49 2.37 1.93 2.72
C ASP A 49 1.99 2.88 1.58
N GLU A 50 2.48 4.11 1.68
CA GLU A 50 2.26 5.14 0.68
C GLU A 50 2.79 4.68 -0.68
N SER A 51 1.91 4.77 -1.68
CA SER A 51 2.20 4.32 -3.04
C SER A 51 1.92 5.45 -4.02
N TYR A 52 2.93 5.76 -4.84
CA TYR A 52 2.91 6.85 -5.80
C TYR A 52 2.83 6.31 -7.23
N ASN A 53 2.39 7.15 -8.16
CA ASN A 53 2.35 6.81 -9.59
C ASN A 53 1.63 5.49 -9.90
N VAL A 54 0.51 5.25 -9.21
CA VAL A 54 -0.26 4.02 -9.33
C VAL A 54 -0.90 3.95 -10.71
N ASN A 55 -0.68 2.84 -11.42
CA ASN A 55 -1.17 2.63 -12.77
C ASN A 55 -1.85 1.25 -12.83
N LEU A 56 -3.10 1.26 -13.28
CA LEU A 56 -3.89 0.07 -13.53
C LEU A 56 -3.93 -0.19 -15.03
N ALA A 57 -3.43 -1.35 -15.44
CA ALA A 57 -3.39 -1.78 -16.83
C ALA A 57 -4.07 -3.14 -17.00
N ILE A 58 -4.41 -3.49 -18.24
CA ILE A 58 -5.03 -4.76 -18.58
C ILE A 58 -4.34 -5.41 -19.78
N SER A 59 -4.18 -6.72 -19.73
CA SER A 59 -3.84 -7.54 -20.89
C SER A 59 -4.99 -8.48 -21.21
N TYR A 60 -5.27 -8.68 -22.50
CA TYR A 60 -6.23 -9.68 -22.97
C TYR A 60 -5.54 -10.99 -23.41
N ASN A 61 -4.24 -11.11 -23.16
CA ASN A 61 -3.52 -12.35 -23.39
C ASN A 61 -3.87 -13.38 -22.31
N ASN A 62 -3.89 -14.66 -22.68
CA ASN A 62 -4.14 -15.74 -21.73
C ASN A 62 -3.01 -15.90 -20.71
N ASP A 63 -1.79 -15.48 -21.03
CA ASP A 63 -0.65 -15.47 -20.12
C ASP A 63 0.32 -14.34 -20.52
N PRO A 64 0.15 -13.13 -19.98
CA PRO A 64 1.04 -12.01 -20.28
C PRO A 64 2.41 -12.21 -19.60
N THR A 65 3.48 -11.98 -20.36
CA THR A 65 4.86 -12.23 -19.91
C THR A 65 5.71 -10.96 -19.85
N SER A 66 5.19 -9.84 -20.37
CA SER A 66 5.89 -8.55 -20.38
C SER A 66 4.93 -7.39 -20.14
N ASN A 67 5.43 -6.27 -19.62
CA ASN A 67 4.67 -5.01 -19.52
C ASN A 67 4.15 -4.51 -20.87
N ARG A 68 4.74 -4.96 -21.98
CA ARG A 68 4.28 -4.62 -23.33
C ARG A 68 2.96 -5.29 -23.71
N ASP A 69 2.57 -6.34 -23.00
CA ASP A 69 1.31 -7.05 -23.20
C ASP A 69 0.12 -6.30 -22.58
N PHE A 70 0.38 -5.22 -21.82
CA PHE A 70 -0.62 -4.48 -21.07
C PHE A 70 -0.92 -3.12 -21.68
N THR A 71 -2.20 -2.75 -21.62
CA THR A 71 -2.73 -1.44 -21.98
C THR A 71 -3.25 -0.74 -20.74
N THR A 72 -2.78 0.48 -20.47
CA THR A 72 -3.23 1.27 -19.32
C THR A 72 -4.73 1.57 -19.42
N LEU A 73 -5.46 1.22 -18.36
CA LEU A 73 -6.87 1.55 -18.20
C LEU A 73 -7.03 2.85 -17.41
N VAL A 74 -6.30 2.96 -16.29
CA VAL A 74 -6.31 4.13 -15.43
C VAL A 74 -4.86 4.52 -15.17
N SER A 75 -4.48 5.66 -15.72
CA SER A 75 -3.15 6.25 -15.61
C SER A 75 -2.93 6.85 -14.22
N SER A 76 -1.67 6.93 -13.80
CA SER A 76 -1.25 7.62 -12.57
C SER A 76 -1.74 9.05 -12.45
N SER A 77 -1.99 9.75 -13.56
CA SER A 77 -2.58 11.09 -13.52
C SER A 77 -4.04 11.13 -13.02
N ASN A 78 -4.73 9.99 -13.06
CA ASN A 78 -6.10 9.83 -12.58
C ASN A 78 -6.16 9.10 -11.23
N PHE A 79 -5.01 8.66 -10.70
CA PHE A 79 -4.87 8.16 -9.34
C PHE A 79 -4.28 9.27 -8.46
N PRO A 80 -4.92 9.67 -7.36
CA PRO A 80 -4.21 10.42 -6.33
C PRO A 80 -3.08 9.55 -5.76
N ASP A 81 -2.10 10.18 -5.11
CA ASP A 81 -1.18 9.42 -4.27
C ASP A 81 -2.00 8.66 -3.22
N LEU A 82 -1.68 7.38 -3.03
CA LEU A 82 -2.50 6.49 -2.23
C LEU A 82 -1.89 6.32 -0.85
N ASP A 83 -2.61 6.85 0.14
CA ASP A 83 -2.37 6.61 1.55
C ASP A 83 -2.67 5.15 1.92
N PRO A 84 -2.08 4.62 3.01
CA PRO A 84 -2.44 3.33 3.57
C PRO A 84 -3.95 3.23 3.83
N GLY A 85 -4.57 2.12 3.42
CA GLY A 85 -6.02 1.99 3.47
C GLY A 85 -6.63 1.00 2.48
N HIS A 86 -7.94 1.16 2.29
CA HIS A 86 -8.73 0.46 1.28
C HIS A 86 -9.25 1.47 0.26
N GLU A 87 -9.15 1.13 -1.01
CA GLU A 87 -9.52 2.04 -2.07
C GLU A 87 -10.13 1.28 -3.24
N CYS A 88 -11.03 1.94 -3.98
CA CYS A 88 -11.71 1.32 -5.10
C CYS A 88 -11.56 2.12 -6.38
N TYR A 89 -11.45 1.39 -7.48
CA TYR A 89 -11.40 1.99 -8.80
C TYR A 89 -12.37 1.33 -9.75
N ALA A 90 -13.19 2.16 -10.39
CA ALA A 90 -14.00 1.70 -11.51
C ALA A 90 -13.08 1.33 -12.68
N VAL A 91 -13.32 0.15 -13.24
CA VAL A 91 -12.63 -0.34 -14.42
C VAL A 91 -13.47 0.00 -15.65
N PRO A 92 -12.93 0.72 -16.64
CA PRO A 92 -13.64 1.00 -17.89
C PRO A 92 -14.11 -0.29 -18.56
N ASN A 93 -15.28 -0.24 -19.19
CA ASN A 93 -15.79 -1.38 -19.95
C ASN A 93 -14.79 -1.75 -21.07
N PRO A 94 -14.58 -3.05 -21.32
CA PRO A 94 -13.66 -3.48 -22.36
C PRO A 94 -14.20 -3.12 -23.75
N ALA A 95 -13.33 -3.17 -24.76
CA ALA A 95 -13.72 -2.94 -26.14
C ALA A 95 -14.76 -3.97 -26.62
N SER A 96 -15.57 -3.61 -27.63
CA SER A 96 -16.71 -4.43 -28.09
C SER A 96 -16.34 -5.80 -28.67
N ASN A 97 -15.07 -6.04 -28.98
CA ASN A 97 -14.55 -7.33 -29.40
C ASN A 97 -14.35 -8.32 -28.23
N ILE A 98 -14.41 -7.85 -26.99
CA ILE A 98 -14.31 -8.66 -25.79
C ILE A 98 -15.71 -9.13 -25.38
N THR A 99 -15.86 -10.44 -25.23
CA THR A 99 -17.14 -11.07 -24.93
C THR A 99 -17.06 -11.93 -23.66
N SER A 100 -18.21 -12.38 -23.16
CA SER A 100 -18.27 -13.31 -22.03
C SER A 100 -17.38 -14.53 -22.27
N GLY A 101 -16.64 -14.96 -21.25
CA GLY A 101 -15.65 -16.04 -21.31
C GLY A 101 -14.27 -15.58 -21.77
N SER A 102 -14.10 -14.32 -22.17
CA SER A 102 -12.78 -13.78 -22.53
C SER A 102 -11.91 -13.64 -21.29
N ASN A 103 -10.68 -14.13 -21.39
CA ASN A 103 -9.69 -14.04 -20.34
C ASN A 103 -8.94 -12.71 -20.41
N ALA A 104 -8.62 -12.15 -19.26
CA ALA A 104 -7.76 -10.98 -19.14
C ALA A 104 -6.97 -11.00 -17.83
N THR A 105 -5.92 -10.20 -17.75
CA THR A 105 -5.11 -10.03 -16.54
C THR A 105 -5.01 -8.55 -16.26
N LEU A 106 -5.44 -8.15 -15.07
CA LEU A 106 -5.26 -6.81 -14.53
C LEU A 106 -3.86 -6.72 -13.93
N GLN A 107 -3.17 -5.62 -14.18
CA GLN A 107 -1.85 -5.31 -13.64
C GLN A 107 -1.93 -4.02 -12.84
N LEU A 108 -1.44 -4.06 -11.62
CA LEU A 108 -1.16 -2.91 -10.80
C LEU A 108 0.34 -2.65 -10.82
N SER A 109 0.76 -1.44 -11.15
CA SER A 109 2.15 -1.01 -11.08
C SER A 109 2.26 0.33 -10.36
N TYR A 110 3.14 0.46 -9.39
CA TYR A 110 3.27 1.66 -8.56
C TYR A 110 4.69 1.80 -8.00
N LEU A 111 5.02 2.99 -7.52
CA LEU A 111 6.27 3.29 -6.83
C LEU A 111 6.04 3.33 -5.32
N SER A 112 6.96 2.77 -4.55
CA SER A 112 6.97 2.93 -3.09
C SER A 112 8.41 2.92 -2.57
N THR A 113 8.63 3.49 -1.39
CA THR A 113 9.91 3.48 -0.66
C THR A 113 10.03 2.33 0.33
N PHE A 114 9.03 1.43 0.35
CA PHE A 114 8.96 0.27 1.24
C PHE A 114 10.29 -0.50 1.30
N ASP A 115 10.68 -0.86 2.52
CA ASP A 115 11.92 -1.55 2.90
C ASP A 115 13.27 -0.86 2.62
N THR A 116 13.37 0.10 1.69
CA THR A 116 14.67 0.56 1.17
C THR A 116 14.91 2.07 1.14
N ASP A 117 13.98 2.90 1.65
CA ASP A 117 14.02 4.38 1.61
C ASP A 117 14.23 4.96 0.18
N GLN A 118 14.06 4.13 -0.85
CA GLN A 118 14.26 4.46 -2.26
C GLN A 118 13.05 4.02 -3.08
N ASN A 119 12.65 4.87 -4.03
CA ASN A 119 11.53 4.58 -4.92
C ASN A 119 11.83 3.35 -5.78
N SER A 120 11.16 2.25 -5.46
CA SER A 120 11.19 1.00 -6.21
C SER A 120 9.83 0.76 -6.86
N THR A 121 9.83 0.19 -8.06
CA THR A 121 8.58 -0.16 -8.75
C THR A 121 8.11 -1.52 -8.29
N PHE A 122 6.85 -1.60 -7.86
CA PHE A 122 6.20 -2.82 -7.46
C PHE A 122 5.12 -3.20 -8.47
N TYR A 123 4.85 -4.50 -8.56
CA TYR A 123 3.90 -5.08 -9.48
C TYR A 123 2.99 -6.07 -8.76
N ALA A 124 1.73 -6.11 -9.17
CA ALA A 124 0.80 -7.18 -8.81
C ALA A 124 -0.10 -7.48 -10.00
N CYS A 125 -0.51 -8.73 -10.17
CA CYS A 125 -1.48 -9.12 -11.20
C CYS A 125 -2.66 -9.85 -10.59
N ALA A 126 -3.85 -9.60 -11.14
CA ALA A 126 -5.05 -10.35 -10.86
C ALA A 126 -5.62 -10.92 -12.17
N ASP A 127 -5.84 -12.23 -12.22
CA ASP A 127 -6.33 -12.91 -13.41
C ASP A 127 -7.85 -13.00 -13.38
N ILE A 128 -8.49 -12.58 -14.47
CA ILE A 128 -9.95 -12.51 -14.59
C ILE A 128 -10.47 -13.23 -15.83
N THR A 129 -11.76 -13.56 -15.78
CA THR A 129 -12.55 -13.99 -16.93
C THR A 129 -13.83 -13.16 -16.96
N TYR A 130 -14.11 -12.55 -18.10
CA TYR A 130 -15.28 -11.70 -18.25
C TYR A 130 -16.58 -12.49 -18.21
N VAL A 131 -17.57 -12.00 -17.48
CA VAL A 131 -18.93 -12.55 -17.42
C VAL A 131 -19.98 -11.46 -17.66
N PRO A 132 -21.19 -11.80 -18.11
CA PRO A 132 -22.28 -10.83 -18.22
C PRO A 132 -22.65 -10.33 -16.82
N LEU A 133 -23.06 -9.06 -16.71
CA LEU A 133 -23.48 -8.48 -15.43
C LEU A 133 -24.61 -9.28 -14.75
N ALA A 134 -25.49 -9.90 -15.53
CA ALA A 134 -26.58 -10.74 -15.01
C ALA A 134 -26.10 -12.04 -14.32
N SER A 135 -24.88 -12.51 -14.64
CA SER A 135 -24.27 -13.69 -14.03
C SER A 135 -23.31 -13.34 -12.90
N PHE A 136 -23.01 -12.05 -12.70
CA PHE A 136 -22.10 -11.60 -11.67
C PHE A 136 -22.82 -11.46 -10.32
N THR A 137 -22.51 -12.36 -9.38
CA THR A 137 -23.12 -12.39 -8.04
C THR A 137 -22.19 -11.96 -6.92
N THR A 138 -20.93 -11.66 -7.25
CA THR A 138 -19.92 -11.29 -6.24
C THR A 138 -20.22 -9.90 -5.69
N ASN A 139 -20.40 -9.83 -4.37
CA ASN A 139 -20.45 -8.54 -3.68
C ASN A 139 -19.01 -8.11 -3.42
N VAL A 140 -18.52 -7.15 -4.19
CA VAL A 140 -17.22 -6.53 -3.95
C VAL A 140 -17.40 -5.55 -2.82
N LEU A 141 -16.65 -5.74 -1.73
CA LEU A 141 -16.66 -4.83 -0.59
C LEU A 141 -15.88 -3.58 -0.95
N CYS A 142 -16.50 -2.73 -1.76
CA CYS A 142 -15.90 -1.50 -2.18
C CYS A 142 -16.19 -0.38 -1.17
N PHE A 143 -15.19 -0.06 -0.36
CA PHE A 143 -15.21 1.10 0.53
C PHE A 143 -13.86 1.80 0.48
N ASN A 144 -13.89 3.13 0.43
CA ASN A 144 -12.69 3.95 0.50
C ASN A 144 -12.46 4.38 1.96
N VAL A 145 -11.31 4.00 2.53
CA VAL A 145 -10.85 4.40 3.87
C VAL A 145 -9.34 4.61 3.80
N SER A 146 -8.87 5.80 4.11
CA SER A 146 -7.44 6.11 4.27
C SER A 146 -7.08 6.43 5.72
N GLU A 147 -5.90 6.01 6.15
CA GLU A 147 -5.30 6.46 7.41
C GLU A 147 -4.74 7.87 7.23
N SER A 148 -5.59 8.89 7.35
CA SER A 148 -5.10 10.27 7.38
C SER A 148 -4.25 10.51 8.63
N THR A 149 -2.99 10.91 8.46
CA THR A 149 -2.10 11.35 9.56
C THR A 149 -2.49 12.71 10.16
N THR A 150 -3.70 13.22 9.92
CA THR A 150 -4.22 14.46 10.53
C THR A 150 -5.69 14.30 10.94
N PRO A 151 -6.12 14.62 12.18
CA PRO A 151 -7.52 14.49 12.57
C PRO A 151 -8.31 15.66 11.99
N THR A 152 -8.84 15.51 10.78
CA THR A 152 -9.88 16.41 10.26
C THR A 152 -11.17 15.62 10.10
N SER A 153 -12.03 15.71 11.12
CA SER A 153 -13.42 15.27 11.03
C SER A 153 -14.10 16.02 9.88
N THR A 154 -14.32 15.35 8.75
CA THR A 154 -15.28 15.79 7.74
C THR A 154 -16.21 14.62 7.42
N SER A 155 -17.34 14.60 8.11
CA SER A 155 -18.46 13.72 7.81
C SER A 155 -19.11 14.18 6.51
N SER A 156 -18.86 13.48 5.42
CA SER A 156 -19.60 13.65 4.16
C SER A 156 -20.78 12.68 4.14
N SER A 157 -21.93 13.11 4.65
CA SER A 157 -23.19 12.38 4.52
C SER A 157 -23.79 12.57 3.13
N SER A 158 -23.87 11.49 2.35
CA SER A 158 -24.59 11.42 1.09
C SER A 158 -26.11 11.51 1.29
N THR A 159 -26.73 12.49 0.64
CA THR A 159 -28.19 12.69 0.55
C THR A 159 -28.84 11.62 -0.33
N SER A 160 -29.91 10.98 0.16
CA SER A 160 -30.98 10.44 -0.69
C SER A 160 -32.31 10.49 0.06
N SER A 161 -33.28 11.06 -0.63
CA SER A 161 -34.58 11.54 -0.17
C SER A 161 -35.61 10.43 0.03
N ALA A 162 -36.40 10.51 1.10
CA ALA A 162 -37.79 10.04 1.12
C ALA A 162 -38.60 10.85 2.14
N THR A 163 -39.59 11.58 1.65
CA THR A 163 -40.56 12.41 2.37
C THR A 163 -41.64 11.58 3.07
N SER A 164 -41.96 11.91 4.33
CA SER A 164 -43.32 12.26 4.82
C SER A 164 -43.39 12.33 6.35
N GLY A 165 -44.03 13.38 6.90
CA GLY A 165 -44.85 13.24 8.12
C GLY A 165 -44.43 13.97 9.41
N LEU A 166 -44.69 15.29 9.46
CA LEU A 166 -45.23 16.10 10.56
C LEU A 166 -44.68 16.08 12.01
N SER A 167 -44.38 17.31 12.44
CA SER A 167 -44.71 17.95 13.74
C SER A 167 -43.74 17.82 14.93
N GLY A 168 -43.17 18.98 15.29
CA GLY A 168 -43.33 19.52 16.65
C GLY A 168 -42.10 19.63 17.55
N SER A 169 -41.82 20.89 17.92
CA SER A 169 -41.13 21.36 19.13
C SER A 169 -39.60 21.54 19.15
N SER A 170 -39.27 22.82 19.26
CA SER A 170 -38.13 23.47 19.91
C SER A 170 -37.48 22.72 21.08
N GLY A 171 -36.15 22.71 21.11
CA GLY A 171 -35.36 22.30 22.28
C GLY A 171 -33.89 22.71 22.15
N SER A 172 -33.45 23.54 23.09
CA SER A 172 -32.15 24.18 23.29
C SER A 172 -30.90 23.29 23.20
N SER A 173 -29.81 23.92 22.74
CA SER A 173 -28.42 23.50 22.89
C SER A 173 -28.03 23.21 24.34
N SER A 174 -27.40 22.07 24.59
CA SER A 174 -26.65 21.83 25.83
C SER A 174 -25.32 21.14 25.50
N SER A 175 -24.23 21.80 25.93
CA SER A 175 -22.87 21.31 25.90
C SER A 175 -22.66 20.33 27.06
N SER A 176 -22.48 19.05 26.75
CA SER A 176 -22.15 18.01 27.72
C SER A 176 -20.65 18.00 28.01
N GLY A 177 -20.27 18.60 29.14
CA GLY A 177 -18.95 18.43 29.73
C GLY A 177 -18.73 17.01 30.23
N LEU A 178 -17.53 16.47 30.02
CA LEU A 178 -17.15 15.11 30.38
C LEU A 178 -17.15 14.93 31.91
N SER A 179 -17.72 13.81 32.36
CA SER A 179 -17.81 13.45 33.78
C SER A 179 -16.40 13.31 34.40
N GLY A 180 -16.23 13.77 35.65
CA GLY A 180 -14.94 13.74 36.36
C GLY A 180 -14.28 12.36 36.44
N GLY A 181 -15.04 11.28 36.29
CA GLY A 181 -14.51 9.91 36.17
C GLY A 181 -13.76 9.63 34.84
N GLN A 182 -14.18 10.24 33.73
CA GLN A 182 -13.52 10.10 32.43
C GLN A 182 -12.20 10.88 32.40
N ILE A 183 -12.17 12.05 33.05
CA ILE A 183 -10.97 12.89 33.18
C ILE A 183 -9.91 12.17 34.03
N ALA A 184 -10.30 11.47 35.11
CA ALA A 184 -9.37 10.72 35.95
C ALA A 184 -8.73 9.53 35.22
N GLY A 185 -9.48 8.82 34.36
CA GLY A 185 -8.96 7.69 33.58
C GLY A 185 -7.89 8.09 32.57
N ILE A 186 -8.07 9.23 31.89
CA ILE A 186 -7.12 9.72 30.87
C ILE A 186 -5.78 10.11 31.53
N VAL A 187 -5.82 10.77 32.70
CA VAL A 187 -4.60 11.22 33.38
C VAL A 187 -3.74 10.03 33.83
N VAL A 188 -4.35 8.97 34.37
CA VAL A 188 -3.59 7.77 34.79
C VAL A 188 -3.02 7.01 33.59
N GLY A 189 -3.78 6.92 32.49
CA GLY A 189 -3.32 6.32 31.24
C GLY A 189 -2.10 7.04 30.63
N CYS A 190 -2.11 8.37 30.63
CA CYS A 190 -0.99 9.17 30.11
C CYS A 190 0.30 9.00 30.92
N VAL A 191 0.21 8.87 32.25
CA VAL A 191 1.41 8.69 33.11
C VAL A 191 2.08 7.34 32.84
N VAL A 192 1.29 6.27 32.72
CA VAL A 192 1.82 4.93 32.41
C VAL A 192 2.33 4.87 30.96
N GLY A 193 1.60 5.46 30.01
CA GLY A 193 2.00 5.53 28.61
C GLY A 193 3.30 6.31 28.40
N ALA A 194 3.46 7.46 29.06
CA ALA A 194 4.68 8.26 28.98
C ALA A 194 5.89 7.53 29.59
N ALA A 195 5.70 6.80 30.69
CA ALA A 195 6.77 6.00 31.29
C ALA A 195 7.22 4.86 30.35
N LEU A 196 6.29 4.15 29.72
CA LEU A 196 6.61 3.09 28.76
C LEU A 196 7.26 3.65 27.48
N ALA A 197 6.78 4.78 26.97
CA ALA A 197 7.38 5.45 25.81
C ALA A 197 8.81 5.92 26.10
N ALA A 198 9.07 6.48 27.29
CA ALA A 198 10.41 6.89 27.70
C ALA A 198 11.38 5.70 27.83
N VAL A 199 10.92 4.57 28.36
CA VAL A 199 11.71 3.34 28.44
C VAL A 199 12.01 2.79 27.04
N ALA A 200 11.01 2.75 26.14
CA ALA A 200 11.21 2.32 24.76
C ALA A 200 12.21 3.21 24.01
N MET A 201 12.08 4.53 24.13
CA MET A 201 13.04 5.51 23.60
C MET A 201 14.45 5.28 24.13
N PHE A 202 14.60 5.07 25.45
CA PHE A 202 15.91 4.82 26.07
C PHE A 202 16.54 3.51 25.59
N VAL A 203 15.74 2.44 25.44
CA VAL A 203 16.23 1.16 24.91
C VAL A 203 16.67 1.29 23.45
N LEU A 204 15.87 1.94 22.60
CA LEU A 204 16.23 2.16 21.19
C LEU A 204 17.46 3.06 21.06
N TRP A 205 17.58 4.11 21.88
CA TRP A 205 18.74 4.99 21.87
C TRP A 205 20.02 4.28 22.32
N THR A 206 19.95 3.45 23.37
CA THR A 206 21.11 2.65 23.80
C THR A 206 21.50 1.60 22.77
N ARG A 207 20.54 1.03 22.01
CA ARG A 207 20.83 0.11 20.90
C ARG A 207 21.45 0.83 19.70
N TYR A 208 20.98 2.03 19.37
CA TYR A 208 21.53 2.87 18.31
C TYR A 208 22.97 3.31 18.62
N GLN A 209 23.23 3.78 19.85
CA GLN A 209 24.57 4.14 20.31
C GLN A 209 25.56 2.96 20.19
N ARG A 210 25.12 1.73 20.53
CA ARG A 210 25.95 0.53 20.37
C ARG A 210 26.27 0.23 18.90
N LYS A 211 25.38 0.52 17.95
CA LYS A 211 25.66 0.38 16.51
C LYS A 211 26.70 1.40 16.04
N VAL A 212 26.51 2.69 16.37
CA VAL A 212 27.45 3.76 15.99
C VAL A 212 28.86 3.51 16.53
N GLN A 213 29.00 2.95 17.74
CA GLN A 213 30.31 2.58 18.29
C GLN A 213 30.96 1.41 17.53
N ARG A 214 30.17 0.44 17.02
CA ARG A 214 30.69 -0.66 16.20
C ARG A 214 31.24 -0.14 14.87
N ASP A 215 30.56 0.82 14.25
CA ASP A 215 30.99 1.38 12.97
C ASP A 215 32.29 2.18 13.12
N LYS A 216 32.46 2.91 14.23
CA LYS A 216 33.73 3.60 14.55
C LYS A 216 34.89 2.63 14.78
N VAL A 217 34.66 1.52 15.48
CA VAL A 217 35.69 0.49 15.71
C VAL A 217 36.08 -0.23 14.39
N VAL A 218 35.12 -0.44 13.49
CA VAL A 218 35.38 -1.01 12.16
C VAL A 218 36.16 -0.03 11.27
N ALA A 219 35.80 1.26 11.29
CA ALA A 219 36.52 2.31 10.55
C ALA A 219 37.98 2.47 11.02
N VAL A 220 38.24 2.42 12.33
CA VAL A 220 39.61 2.46 12.87
C VAL A 220 40.43 1.24 12.44
N ARG A 221 39.82 0.04 12.44
CA ARG A 221 40.50 -1.19 11.96
C ARG A 221 40.81 -1.16 10.46
N MET A 222 39.96 -0.54 9.64
CA MET A 222 40.22 -0.39 8.21
C MET A 222 41.33 0.63 7.92
N GLY A 223 41.42 1.71 8.72
CA GLY A 223 42.49 2.71 8.60
C GLY A 223 43.88 2.16 8.94
N ASP A 224 43.97 1.30 9.95
CA ASP A 224 45.24 0.65 10.34
C ASP A 224 45.76 -0.30 9.25
N TRP A 225 44.86 -0.99 8.53
CA TRP A 225 45.24 -1.85 7.40
C TRP A 225 45.76 -1.06 6.20
N GLY A 226 45.12 0.06 5.87
CA GLY A 226 45.54 0.93 4.76
C GLY A 226 46.91 1.59 5.01
N ASN A 227 47.23 1.91 6.27
CA ASN A 227 48.53 2.46 6.63
C ASN A 227 49.64 1.40 6.57
N LYS A 228 49.33 0.15 6.94
CA LYS A 228 50.25 -0.99 6.83
C LYS A 228 50.60 -1.32 5.37
N SER A 229 49.66 -1.14 4.45
CA SER A 229 49.89 -1.30 3.00
C SER A 229 50.86 -0.26 2.43
N LYS A 230 50.83 0.99 2.95
CA LYS A 230 51.73 2.06 2.52
C LYS A 230 53.16 1.91 3.04
N ALA A 231 53.34 1.27 4.20
CA ALA A 231 54.67 1.02 4.77
C ALA A 231 55.42 -0.16 4.14
N GLY A 232 54.75 -0.98 3.31
CA GLY A 232 55.34 -2.14 2.64
C GLY A 232 56.05 -1.85 1.32
N ASP A 233 55.94 -0.64 0.76
CA ASP A 233 56.45 -0.27 -0.57
C ASP A 233 57.70 0.62 -0.51
N SER A 234 58.58 0.37 0.47
CA SER A 234 59.81 1.14 0.66
C SER A 234 60.98 0.20 0.98
N GLN A 235 61.31 -0.70 0.05
CA GLN A 235 62.56 -1.46 0.10
C GLN A 235 63.64 -0.71 -0.71
N PRO A 236 64.86 -0.54 -0.17
CA PRO A 236 65.90 0.26 -0.81
C PRO A 236 66.59 -0.50 -1.94
N SER A 237 66.79 0.16 -3.07
CA SER A 237 67.73 -0.24 -4.12
C SER A 237 69.13 0.26 -3.73
N GLU A 238 69.95 -0.64 -3.15
CA GLU A 238 71.40 -0.44 -3.05
C GLU A 238 72.12 -0.87 -4.34
N ALA A 239 73.25 -0.21 -4.56
CA ALA A 239 74.16 -0.28 -5.69
C ALA A 239 75.05 -1.55 -5.70
#